data_AF-A0A941GWH4-F1
#
_entry.id   AF-A0A941GWH4-F1
#
_cell.length_a   1.000
_cell.length_b   1.000
_cell.length_c   1.000
_cell.angle_alpha   90.00
_cell.angle_beta   90.00
_cell.angle_gamma   90.00
#
_symmetry.space_group_name_H-M   'P 1'
#
loop_
_entity.id
_entity.type
_entity.pdbx_description
1 polymer ?
#
loop_
_entity_poly.entity_id
_entity_poly.type
_entity_poly.pdbx_seq_one_letter_code
_entity_poly.pdbx_strand_id
1 'polypeptide(L)' 'MVQTLPKPVTFADFIAWYPNTGKRYELHDGVIVEIPKPTVKHSNVTGFLMEELVLNIIQEPDIIILTAKS' A
#
# COMPACT_ATOMS: atom_id res chain seq x y z
N MET A 1 -0.01 -31.09 14.01
CA MET A 1 -1.23 -30.28 14.19
C MET A 1 -1.66 -29.81 12.81
N VAL A 2 -2.89 -30.06 12.38
CA VAL A 2 -3.40 -29.57 11.10
C VAL A 2 -4.11 -28.25 11.38
N GLN A 3 -3.59 -27.14 10.87
CA GLN A 3 -4.24 -25.83 10.99
C GLN A 3 -5.14 -25.67 9.77
N THR A 4 -6.45 -25.61 9.97
CA THR A 4 -7.41 -25.34 8.91
C THR A 4 -7.07 -24.00 8.28
N LEU A 5 -6.80 -23.96 6.97
CA LEU A 5 -6.61 -22.72 6.25
C LEU A 5 -7.89 -21.89 6.39
N PRO A 6 -7.83 -20.68 6.98
CA PRO A 6 -9.01 -19.85 7.14
C PRO A 6 -9.59 -19.55 5.75
N LYS A 7 -10.92 -19.49 5.67
CA LYS A 7 -11.61 -19.11 4.43
C LYS A 7 -11.08 -17.74 3.99
N PRO A 8 -10.66 -17.57 2.72
CA PRO A 8 -10.15 -16.29 2.27
C PRO A 8 -11.19 -15.20 2.46
N VAL A 9 -10.77 -14.09 3.07
CA VAL A 9 -11.60 -12.92 3.37
C VAL A 9 -11.87 -12.16 2.07
N THR A 10 -13.12 -11.83 1.79
CA THR A 10 -13.45 -10.99 0.62
C THR A 10 -13.17 -9.51 0.91
N PHE A 11 -13.06 -8.69 -0.13
CA PHE A 11 -12.92 -7.25 0.05
C PHE A 11 -14.08 -6.64 0.84
N ALA A 12 -15.32 -7.08 0.60
CA ALA A 12 -16.49 -6.59 1.33
C ALA A 12 -16.41 -6.92 2.82
N ASP A 13 -16.03 -8.15 3.15
CA ASP A 13 -15.84 -8.60 4.54
C ASP A 13 -14.72 -7.80 5.23
N PHE A 14 -13.62 -7.54 4.51
CA PHE A 14 -12.50 -6.74 5.01
C PHE A 14 -12.91 -5.31 5.34
N ILE A 15 -13.65 -4.63 4.47
CA ILE A 15 -14.13 -3.27 4.70
C ILE A 15 -15.12 -3.23 5.88
N ALA A 16 -16.02 -4.20 5.99
CA ALA A 16 -16.96 -4.30 7.11
C ALA A 16 -16.24 -4.54 8.45
N TRP A 17 -15.12 -5.28 8.44
CA TRP A 17 -14.31 -5.56 9.61
C TRP A 17 -13.36 -4.42 10.01
N TYR A 18 -12.96 -3.54 9.07
CA TYR A 18 -11.85 -2.59 9.26
C TYR A 18 -11.99 -1.71 10.53
N PRO A 19 -11.10 -1.85 11.53
CA PRO A 19 -11.31 -1.23 12.83
C PRO A 19 -10.73 0.19 12.92
N ASN A 20 -11.42 1.09 13.62
CA ASN A 20 -10.94 2.47 13.87
C ASN A 20 -9.92 2.54 15.02
N THR A 21 -8.79 1.86 14.86
CA THR A 21 -7.72 1.75 15.89
C THR A 21 -6.51 2.63 15.61
N GLY A 22 -6.50 3.36 14.48
CA GLY A 22 -5.33 4.11 14.01
C GLY A 22 -4.16 3.22 13.52
N LYS A 23 -4.37 1.91 13.42
CA LYS A 23 -3.48 0.95 12.77
C LYS A 23 -3.86 0.79 11.30
N ARG A 24 -2.89 0.33 10.49
CA ARG A 24 -3.10 0.03 9.07
C ARG A 24 -3.24 -1.48 8.90
N TYR A 25 -4.27 -1.90 8.17
CA TYR A 25 -4.45 -3.29 7.77
C TYR A 25 -4.54 -3.36 6.24
N GLU A 26 -4.04 -4.45 5.66
CA GLU A 26 -4.10 -4.73 4.24
C GLU A 26 -4.68 -6.13 3.99
N LEU A 27 -5.33 -6.31 2.85
CA LEU A 27 -5.87 -7.59 2.41
C LEU A 27 -4.99 -8.14 1.28
N HIS A 28 -4.23 -9.20 1.55
CA HIS A 28 -3.37 -9.89 0.58
C HIS A 28 -3.93 -11.28 0.31
N ASP A 29 -4.46 -11.53 -0.89
CA ASP A 29 -5.02 -12.83 -1.30
C ASP A 29 -6.01 -13.45 -0.29
N GLY A 30 -6.84 -12.60 0.32
CA GLY A 30 -7.82 -13.01 1.32
C GLY A 30 -7.28 -13.13 2.75
N VAL A 31 -6.04 -12.72 3.00
CA VAL A 31 -5.40 -12.67 4.32
C VAL A 31 -5.29 -11.22 4.79
N ILE A 32 -5.79 -10.95 6.00
CA ILE A 32 -5.64 -9.64 6.63
C ILE A 32 -4.27 -9.56 7.30
N VAL A 33 -3.48 -8.56 6.94
CA VAL A 33 -2.14 -8.30 7.49
C VAL A 33 -2.15 -6.94 8.19
N GLU A 34 -1.75 -6.88 9.46
CA GLU A 34 -1.46 -5.62 10.12
C GLU A 34 -0.12 -5.07 9.61
N ILE A 35 -0.14 -3.86 9.06
CA ILE A 35 1.06 -3.19 8.56
C ILE A 35 1.61 -2.30 9.68
N PRO A 36 2.82 -2.57 10.18
CA PRO A 36 3.43 -1.74 11.21
C PRO A 36 3.67 -0.33 10.68
N LYS A 37 3.68 0.65 11.59
CA LYS A 37 4.05 2.02 11.23
C LYS A 37 5.46 2.03 10.64
N PRO A 38 5.70 2.79 9.56
CA PRO A 38 7.03 2.89 8.98
C PRO A 38 8.02 3.46 10.01
N THR A 39 9.26 2.98 9.94
CA THR A 39 10.35 3.56 10.75
C THR A 39 10.68 4.95 10.25
N VAL A 40 11.32 5.77 11.09
CA VAL A 40 11.79 7.12 10.69
C VAL A 40 12.67 7.03 9.43
N LYS A 41 13.58 6.06 9.37
CA LYS A 41 14.44 5.85 8.20
C LYS A 41 13.63 5.55 6.93
N HIS A 42 12.63 4.66 7.04
CA HIS A 42 11.74 4.36 5.92
C HIS A 42 10.99 5.62 5.46
N SER A 43 10.40 6.37 6.40
CA SER A 43 9.67 7.61 6.10
C SER A 43 10.55 8.67 5.41
N ASN A 44 11.81 8.84 5.84
CA ASN A 44 12.73 9.79 5.20
C ASN A 44 13.03 9.40 3.74
N VAL A 45 13.28 8.12 3.49
CA VAL A 45 13.53 7.63 2.12
C VAL A 45 12.28 7.78 1.26
N THR A 46 11.10 7.42 1.77
CA THR A 46 9.84 7.61 1.05
C THR A 46 9.58 9.09 0.73
N GLY A 47 9.85 10.00 1.67
CA GLY A 47 9.68 11.44 1.46
C GLY A 47 10.60 11.98 0.37
N PHE A 48 11.90 11.65 0.43
CA PHE A 48 12.87 12.02 -0.60
C PHE A 48 12.47 11.51 -1.99
N LEU A 49 12.11 10.23 -2.10
CA LEU A 49 11.71 9.65 -3.39
C LEU A 49 10.43 10.27 -3.95
N MET A 50 9.48 10.63 -3.07
CA MET A 50 8.24 11.29 -3.48
C MET A 50 8.51 12.70 -4.02
N GLU A 51 9.42 13.44 -3.39
CA GLU A 51 9.83 14.77 -3.85
C GLU A 51 10.49 14.70 -5.23
N GLU A 52 11.48 13.83 -5.40
CA GLU A 52 12.15 13.61 -6.69
C GLU A 52 11.16 13.19 -7.78
N LEU A 53 10.23 12.27 -7.47
CA LEU A 53 9.21 11.83 -8.41
C LEU A 53 8.31 13.00 -8.83
N VAL A 54 7.83 13.80 -7.89
CA VAL A 54 6.96 14.95 -8.18
C VAL A 54 7.70 16.00 -9.02
N LEU A 55 8.96 16.30 -8.69
CA LEU A 55 9.78 17.23 -9.47
C LEU A 55 9.96 16.74 -10.90
N ASN A 56 10.33 15.47 -11.08
CA ASN A 56 10.49 14.88 -12.42
C ASN A 56 9.18 14.92 -13.22
N ILE A 57 8.04 14.65 -12.57
CA ILE A 57 6.72 14.72 -13.21
C ILE A 57 6.42 16.14 -13.74
N ILE A 58 6.84 17.17 -13.00
CA ILE A 58 6.59 18.57 -13.36
C ILE A 58 7.57 19.05 -14.44
N GLN A 59 8.84 18.66 -14.36
CA GLN A 59 9.89 19.12 -15.28
C GLN A 59 9.85 18.40 -16.64
N GLU A 60 9.42 17.14 -16.68
CA GLU A 60 9.43 16.29 -17.89
C GLU A 60 8.07 15.59 -18.14
N PRO A 61 7.00 16.34 -18.48
CA PRO A 61 5.64 15.80 -18.58
C PRO A 61 5.48 14.74 -19.67
N ASP A 62 6.33 14.74 -20.71
CA ASP A 62 6.26 13.83 -21.85
C ASP A 62 6.67 12.39 -21.51
N ILE A 63 7.48 12.17 -20.45
CA ILE A 63 7.90 10.82 -20.01
C ILE A 63 6.70 10.02 -19.45
N ILE A 64 5.75 10.69 -18.82
CA ILE A 64 4.58 10.05 -18.21
C ILE A 64 3.59 9.58 -19.28
N ILE A 65 3.39 10.37 -20.33
CA ILE A 65 2.45 10.03 -21.43
C ILE A 65 2.91 8.76 -22.16
N LEU A 66 4.22 8.53 -22.26
CA LEU A 66 4.78 7.32 -22.88
C LEU A 66 4.58 6.07 -22.02
N THR A 67 4.56 6.21 -20.69
CA THR A 67 4.39 5.07 -19.76
C THR A 67 2.92 4.70 -19.55
N ALA A 68 2.00 5.66 -19.66
CA ALA A 68 0.55 5.44 -19.47
C ALA A 68 -0.19 4.91 -20.73
N LYS A 69 0.49 4.81 -21.88
CA LYS A 69 -0.08 4.34 -23.16
C LYS A 69 0.25 2.87 -23.50
N SER A 70 0.87 2.12 -22.60
CA SER A 70 1.15 0.68 -22.76
C SER A 70 0.16 -0.19 -22.01
#